data_AF-A0A1Z9QPU2-F1
#
_entry.id   AF-A0A1Z9QPU2-F1
#
_cell.length_a   1.000
_cell.length_b   1.000
_cell.length_c   1.000
_cell.angle_alpha   90.00
_cell.angle_beta   90.00
_cell.angle_gamma   90.00
#
_symmetry.space_group_name_H-M   'P 1'
#
loop_
_entity.id
_entity.type
_entity.pdbx_description
1 polymer ?
#
loop_
_entity_poly.entity_id
_entity_poly.type
_entity_poly.pdbx_seq_one_letter_code
_entity_poly.pdbx_strand_id
1 'polypeptide(L)' 'MVKANTTFELSIRDIEIIEHALRAKAGRRGLAIAQGETSPELRQEMNEIQEVLGRIHHQKLFYAKHDDGKPYVSG' A
#
# COMPACT_ATOMS: atom_id res chain seq x y z
N MET A 1 -9.92 4.67 29.07
CA MET A 1 -9.13 4.54 27.83
C MET A 1 -9.42 5.74 26.95
N VAL A 2 -8.38 6.37 26.38
CA VAL A 2 -8.57 7.46 25.41
C VAL A 2 -9.09 6.83 24.11
N LYS A 3 -10.22 7.34 23.59
CA LYS A 3 -10.82 6.85 22.35
C LYS A 3 -9.99 7.38 21.17
N ALA A 4 -9.53 6.49 20.30
CA ALA A 4 -8.86 6.89 19.07
C ALA A 4 -9.84 7.59 18.11
N ASN A 5 -9.37 8.62 17.42
CA ASN A 5 -10.12 9.22 16.32
C ASN A 5 -10.13 8.23 15.13
N THR A 6 -11.32 7.97 14.60
CA THR A 6 -11.53 7.09 13.44
C THR A 6 -11.88 7.87 12.18
N THR A 7 -12.05 9.18 12.27
CA THR A 7 -12.26 10.07 11.13
C THR A 7 -10.91 10.61 10.68
N PHE A 8 -10.49 10.23 9.49
CA PHE A 8 -9.25 10.69 8.88
C PHE A 8 -9.57 11.68 7.77
N GLU A 9 -8.99 12.88 7.84
CA GLU A 9 -9.05 13.88 6.78
C GLU A 9 -7.79 13.75 5.92
N LEU A 10 -7.82 12.82 4.96
CA LEU A 10 -6.72 12.59 4.02
C LEU A 10 -7.19 12.88 2.61
N SER A 11 -6.46 13.74 1.91
CA SER A 11 -6.67 13.95 0.47
C SER A 11 -6.11 12.78 -0.34
N ILE A 12 -6.50 12.67 -1.61
CA ILE A 12 -5.90 11.71 -2.55
C ILE A 12 -4.37 11.87 -2.59
N ARG A 13 -3.89 13.12 -2.58
CA ARG A 13 -2.46 13.41 -2.61
C ARG A 13 -1.74 12.91 -1.36
N ASP A 14 -2.35 13.00 -0.19
CA ASP A 14 -1.77 12.49 1.05
C ASP A 14 -1.63 10.97 1.00
N ILE A 15 -2.65 10.29 0.47
CA ILE A 15 -2.63 8.82 0.27
C ILE A 15 -1.52 8.41 -0.70
N GLU A 16 -1.32 9.14 -1.80
CA GLU A 16 -0.22 8.87 -2.75
C GLU A 16 1.17 9.03 -2.09
N ILE A 17 1.36 10.08 -1.29
CA ILE A 17 2.62 10.31 -0.57
C ILE A 17 2.88 9.16 0.40
N ILE A 18 1.86 8.74 1.15
CA ILE A 18 1.94 7.59 2.06
C ILE A 18 2.28 6.31 1.28
N GLU A 19 1.60 6.05 0.16
CA GLU A 19 1.85 4.88 -0.69
C GLU A 19 3.30 4.85 -1.20
N HIS A 20 3.82 5.99 -1.68
CA HIS A 20 5.21 6.11 -2.14
C HIS A 20 6.21 5.84 -1.02
N ALA A 21 5.98 6.41 0.17
CA ALA A 21 6.84 6.20 1.33
C ALA A 21 6.88 4.71 1.75
N LEU A 22 5.70 4.06 1.78
CA LEU A 22 5.57 2.63 2.09
C LEU A 22 6.29 1.77 1.05
N ARG A 23 6.09 2.01 -0.25
CA ARG A 23 6.79 1.30 -1.34
C ARG A 23 8.30 1.48 -1.25
N ALA A 24 8.79 2.68 -0.97
CA ALA A 24 10.22 2.94 -0.81
C ALA A 24 10.80 2.18 0.40
N LYS A 25 10.06 2.12 1.51
CA LYS A 25 10.47 1.36 2.70
C LYS A 25 10.49 -0.15 2.42
N ALA A 26 9.44 -0.69 1.80
CA ALA A 26 9.41 -2.08 1.35
C ALA A 26 10.59 -2.40 0.41
N GLY A 27 10.90 -1.53 -0.56
CA GLY A 27 12.03 -1.71 -1.46
C GLY A 27 13.37 -1.85 -0.72
N ARG A 28 13.65 -0.95 0.24
CA ARG A 28 14.87 -1.02 1.07
C ARG A 28 14.94 -2.31 1.90
N ARG A 29 13.81 -2.74 2.47
CA ARG A 29 13.73 -3.99 3.25
C ARG A 29 13.89 -5.23 2.39
N GLY A 30 13.29 -5.25 1.20
CA GLY A 30 13.43 -6.34 0.24
C GLY A 30 14.89 -6.53 -0.18
N LEU A 31 15.60 -5.42 -0.40
CA LEU A 31 17.03 -5.45 -0.69
C LEU A 31 17.85 -6.01 0.49
N ALA A 32 17.59 -5.57 1.72
CA ALA A 32 18.28 -6.08 2.91
C ALA A 32 18.07 -7.61 3.10
N ILE A 33 16.83 -8.08 2.92
CA ILE A 33 16.50 -9.52 2.98
C ILE A 33 17.24 -10.28 1.86
N ALA A 34 17.27 -9.74 0.64
CA ALA A 34 17.99 -10.35 -0.48
C ALA A 34 19.51 -10.40 -0.26
N GLN A 35 20.06 -9.45 0.51
CA GLN A 35 21.46 -9.41 0.95
C GLN A 35 21.76 -10.36 2.12
N GLY A 36 20.76 -11.12 2.59
CA GLY A 36 20.93 -12.15 3.61
C GLY A 36 20.53 -11.72 5.02
N GLU A 37 19.87 -10.56 5.19
CA GLU A 37 19.37 -10.18 6.50
C GLU A 37 18.12 -10.99 6.88
N THR A 38 18.19 -11.68 8.02
CA THR A 38 17.18 -12.67 8.44
C THR A 38 16.40 -12.27 9.69
N SER A 39 16.45 -10.99 10.09
CA SER A 39 15.68 -10.51 11.25
C SER A 39 14.17 -10.81 11.06
N PRO A 40 13.54 -11.53 12.02
CA PRO A 40 12.10 -11.76 12.02
C PRO A 40 11.30 -10.46 11.99
N GLU A 41 11.80 -9.41 12.63
CA GLU A 41 11.18 -8.09 12.69
C GLU A 41 11.12 -7.43 11.30
N LEU A 42 12.16 -7.58 10.47
CA LEU A 42 12.16 -7.08 9.09
C LEU A 42 11.10 -7.79 8.23
N ARG A 43 10.94 -9.10 8.42
CA ARG A 43 9.91 -9.88 7.70
C ARG A 43 8.51 -9.49 8.16
N GLN A 44 8.31 -9.31 9.46
CA GLN A 44 7.04 -8.84 10.01
C GLN A 44 6.70 -7.43 9.48
N GLU A 45 7.65 -6.50 9.54
CA GLU A 45 7.47 -5.13 9.04
C GLU A 45 7.15 -5.13 7.54
N MET A 46 7.79 -6.00 6.74
CA MET A 46 7.45 -6.17 5.32
C MET A 46 5.99 -6.60 5.14
N ASN A 47 5.54 -7.61 5.89
CA ASN A 47 4.17 -8.10 5.79
C ASN A 47 3.16 -7.02 6.17
N GLU A 48 3.43 -6.25 7.22
CA GLU A 48 2.58 -5.13 7.64
C GLU A 48 2.49 -4.04 6.56
N ILE A 49 3.61 -3.71 5.90
CA ILE A 49 3.62 -2.75 4.80
C ILE A 49 2.79 -3.27 3.62
N GLN A 50 2.95 -4.53 3.23
CA GLN A 50 2.18 -5.14 2.13
C GLN A 50 0.68 -5.13 2.42
N GLU A 51 0.29 -5.43 3.66
CA GLU A 51 -1.11 -5.40 4.10
C GLU A 51 -1.69 -3.97 4.03
N VAL A 52 -0.95 -2.96 4.47
CA VAL A 52 -1.39 -1.55 4.36
C VAL A 52 -1.50 -1.13 2.89
N LEU A 53 -0.53 -1.48 2.05
CA LEU A 53 -0.57 -1.20 0.61
C LEU A 53 -1.77 -1.87 -0.06
N GLY A 54 -2.10 -3.12 0.32
CA GLY A 54 -3.28 -3.83 -0.14
C GLY A 54 -4.58 -3.13 0.25
N ARG A 55 -4.68 -2.64 1.50
CA ARG A 55 -5.84 -1.84 1.94
C ARG A 55 -5.95 -0.52 1.17
N ILE A 56 -4.85 0.19 0.93
CA ILE A 56 -4.85 1.42 0.10
C ILE A 56 -5.28 1.09 -1.33
N HIS A 57 -4.79 0.00 -1.91
CA HIS A 57 -5.16 -0.46 -3.23
C HIS A 57 -6.68 -0.69 -3.32
N HIS A 58 -7.29 -1.39 -2.37
CA HIS A 58 -8.74 -1.65 -2.36
C HIS A 58 -9.64 -0.40 -2.29
N GLN A 59 -9.10 0.76 -1.90
CA GLN A 59 -9.84 2.02 -1.90
C GLN A 59 -9.89 2.69 -3.28
N LYS A 60 -9.16 2.20 -4.28
CA LYS A 60 -9.11 2.79 -5.63
C LYS A 60 -10.30 2.32 -6.47
N LEU A 61 -10.81 3.22 -7.32
CA LEU A 61 -11.73 2.84 -8.39
C LEU A 61 -10.91 2.37 -9.60
N PHE A 62 -10.99 1.07 -9.91
CA PHE A 62 -10.20 0.43 -10.98
C PHE A 62 -10.80 0.51 -12.38
N TYR A 63 -11.95 1.17 -12.53
CA TYR A 63 -12.69 1.16 -13.78
C TYR A 63 -11.98 1.99 -14.85
N ALA A 64 -11.23 1.31 -15.72
CA ALA A 64 -10.81 1.84 -17.01
C ALA A 64 -11.95 1.63 -18.02
N LYS A 65 -12.46 2.71 -18.61
CA LYS A 65 -13.25 2.61 -19.85
C LYS A 65 -12.28 2.32 -20.99
N HIS A 66 -12.60 1.35 -21.83
CA HIS A 66 -12.03 1.34 -23.19
C HIS A 66 -12.52 2.57 -23.96
N ASP A 67 -11.83 2.98 -25.02
CA ASP A 67 -12.21 4.13 -25.86
C ASP A 67 -13.65 3.99 -26.43
N ASP A 68 -14.20 2.77 -26.45
CA ASP A 68 -15.57 2.45 -26.87
C ASP A 68 -16.62 2.47 -25.73
N GLY A 69 -16.22 2.89 -24.52
CA GLY A 69 -17.11 3.04 -23.36
C GLY A 69 -17.43 1.74 -22.61
N LYS A 70 -16.90 0.59 -23.04
CA LYS A 70 -17.17 -0.69 -22.37
C LYS A 70 -16.35 -0.86 -21.07
N PRO A 71 -16.93 -1.49 -20.04
CA PRO A 71 -16.19 -1.96 -18.86
C PRO A 71 -15.02 -2.86 -19.23
N TYR A 72 -13.80 -2.53 -18.79
CA TYR A 72 -12.72 -3.52 -18.74
C TYR A 72 -12.84 -4.31 -17.43
N VAL A 73 -12.93 -5.65 -17.54
CA VAL A 73 -12.84 -6.56 -16.40
C VAL A 73 -11.65 -7.47 -16.65
N SER A 74 -10.52 -7.21 -15.99
CA SER A 74 -9.42 -8.18 -15.90
C SER A 74 -9.70 -9.17 -14.79
N GLY A 75 -9.72 -10.46 -15.13
CA GLY A 75 -9.48 -11.56 -14.19
C GLY A 75 -7.99 -11.82 -14.05
#